data_AF-A0A965PPE5-F1
#
_entry.id   AF-A0A965PPE5-F1
#
_cell.length_a   1.000
_cell.length_b   1.000
_cell.length_c   1.000
_cell.angle_alpha   90.00
_cell.angle_beta   90.00
_cell.angle_gamma   90.00
#
_symmetry.space_group_name_H-M   'P 1'
#
loop_
_entity.id
_entity.type
_entity.pdbx_description
1 polymer ?
#
loop_
_entity_poly.entity_id
_entity_poly.type
_entity_poly.pdbx_seq_one_letter_code
_entity_poly.pdbx_strand_id
1 'polypeptide(L)'
;MSTAARLRTGTAPELAHMVAGIVKQFGVGRFGNTFIEQLDSALAGQHVQADPQQMAMQQALDQRLAPVQQMLTQFQQAQLAQQQRVAQEAQGAVAQFLERAEFGNDVREEMADLLEMAQRRGKPMTLQDAYKQACLTNDRVRAVLMQRSKAKQAQVGTAAAQKARSAAVQVSGAAPMGALKQDATDVRSAIEAAIAMSSR
;
A
#
# COMPACT_ATOMS: atom_id res chain seq x y z
N MET A 1 19.63 39.52 53.47
CA MET A 1 19.53 40.99 53.46
C MET A 1 20.54 41.71 52.53
N SER A 2 21.53 41.03 51.91
CA SER A 2 22.52 41.70 51.04
C SER A 2 22.00 42.16 49.68
N THR A 3 20.90 41.60 49.17
CA THR A 3 20.35 41.92 47.83
C THR A 3 19.60 43.26 47.82
N ALA A 4 18.78 43.54 48.84
CA ALA A 4 18.05 44.80 48.95
C ALA A 4 18.97 46.02 49.12
N ALA A 5 20.10 45.87 49.81
CA ALA A 5 21.09 46.94 49.97
C ALA A 5 21.81 47.24 48.64
N ARG A 6 22.18 46.21 47.86
CA ARG A 6 22.82 46.39 46.54
C ARG A 6 21.85 46.94 45.49
N LEU A 7 20.56 46.61 45.60
CA LEU A 7 19.53 47.22 44.75
C LEU A 7 19.38 48.73 44.96
N ARG A 8 19.77 49.25 46.14
CA ARG A 8 19.66 50.67 46.49
C ARG A 8 20.91 51.50 46.20
N THR A 9 22.08 50.88 46.12
CA THR A 9 23.38 51.58 45.96
C THR A 9 24.18 51.15 44.74
N GLY A 10 23.72 50.15 43.99
CA GLY A 10 24.39 49.65 42.78
C GLY A 10 24.18 50.55 41.58
N THR A 11 25.11 50.49 40.63
CA THR A 11 24.98 51.24 39.37
C THR A 11 23.95 50.57 38.45
N ALA A 12 23.32 51.34 37.55
CA ALA A 12 22.33 50.84 36.60
C ALA A 12 22.73 49.54 35.85
N PRO A 13 23.97 49.38 35.33
CA PRO A 13 24.38 48.15 34.66
C PRO A 13 24.51 46.95 35.62
N GLU A 14 24.96 47.15 36.86
CA GLU A 14 25.07 46.08 37.86
C GLU A 14 23.70 45.57 38.32
N LEU A 15 22.74 46.48 38.45
CA LEU A 15 21.34 46.16 38.75
C LEU A 15 20.72 45.33 37.63
N ALA A 16 20.93 45.74 36.37
CA ALA A 16 20.42 45.03 35.20
C ALA A 16 20.98 43.60 35.12
N HIS A 17 22.28 43.40 35.35
CA HIS A 17 22.89 42.06 35.37
C HIS A 17 22.37 41.19 36.52
N MET A 18 22.14 41.77 37.71
CA MET A 18 21.59 41.04 38.85
C MET A 18 20.13 40.61 38.60
N VAL A 19 19.29 41.52 38.09
CA VAL A 19 17.91 41.22 37.75
C VAL A 19 17.84 40.18 36.63
N ALA A 20 18.66 40.32 35.58
CA ALA A 20 18.74 39.34 34.49
C ALA A 20 19.15 37.94 34.99
N GLY A 21 20.08 37.85 35.96
CA GLY A 21 20.47 36.58 36.58
C GLY A 21 19.32 35.92 37.34
N ILE A 22 18.55 36.70 38.10
CA ILE A 22 17.37 36.22 38.83
C ILE A 22 16.28 35.76 37.85
N VAL A 23 16.03 36.53 36.80
CA VAL A 23 15.04 36.23 35.75
C VAL A 23 15.40 34.95 34.98
N LYS A 24 16.68 34.75 34.67
CA LYS A 24 17.15 33.54 34.00
C LYS A 24 17.06 32.30 34.89
N GLN A 25 17.46 32.43 36.16
CA GLN A 25 17.54 31.31 37.10
C GLN A 25 16.18 30.91 37.69
N PHE A 26 15.27 31.87 37.94
CA PHE A 26 13.97 31.62 38.58
C PHE A 26 12.77 31.78 37.64
N GLY A 27 12.94 32.48 36.52
CA GLY A 27 11.89 32.73 35.53
C GLY A 27 11.96 31.76 34.36
N VAL A 28 12.89 32.01 33.43
CA VAL A 28 12.98 31.29 32.15
C VAL A 28 13.22 29.78 32.33
N GLY A 29 14.01 29.39 33.34
CA GLY A 29 14.25 27.98 33.65
C GLY A 29 13.01 27.20 34.14
N ARG A 30 11.98 27.89 34.65
CA ARG A 30 10.77 27.27 35.22
C ARG A 30 9.51 27.49 34.37
N PHE A 31 9.41 28.63 33.70
CA PHE A 31 8.22 29.08 32.98
C PHE A 31 8.47 29.31 31.48
N GLY A 32 9.71 29.10 31.00
CA GLY A 32 10.09 29.28 29.61
C GLY A 32 9.98 30.73 29.13
N ASN A 33 9.87 30.92 27.82
CA ASN A 33 9.87 32.25 27.20
C ASN A 33 8.64 33.10 27.57
N THR A 34 7.55 32.48 28.00
CA THR A 34 6.32 33.18 28.43
C THR A 34 6.55 34.10 29.63
N PHE A 35 7.52 33.79 30.49
CA PHE A 35 7.87 34.64 31.62
C PHE A 35 8.61 35.90 31.19
N ILE A 36 9.39 35.85 30.11
CA ILE A 36 10.06 37.04 29.58
C ILE A 36 9.01 38.00 29.02
N GLU A 37 8.02 37.50 28.29
CA GLU A 37 6.91 38.31 27.75
C GLU A 37 6.09 38.96 28.88
N GLN A 38 5.79 38.20 29.93
CA GLN A 38 5.07 38.73 31.10
C GLN A 38 5.91 39.73 31.92
N LEU A 39 7.21 39.46 32.08
CA LEU A 39 8.12 40.36 32.78
C LEU A 39 8.33 41.65 31.99
N ASP A 40 8.45 41.57 30.67
CA ASP A 40 8.57 42.72 29.79
C ASP A 40 7.29 43.58 29.83
N SER A 41 6.11 42.94 29.80
CA SER A 41 4.82 43.63 30.01
C SER A 41 4.70 44.27 31.39
N ALA A 42 5.23 43.63 32.44
CA ALA A 42 5.24 44.18 33.80
C ALA A 42 6.26 45.33 33.98
N LEU A 43 7.42 45.26 33.32
CA LEU A 43 8.48 46.27 33.34
C LEU A 43 8.13 47.50 32.49
N ALA A 44 7.49 47.30 31.35
CA ALA A 44 7.03 48.37 30.48
C ALA A 44 5.82 49.14 31.06
N GLY A 45 5.21 48.65 32.15
CA GLY A 45 4.01 49.24 32.74
C GLY A 45 2.76 49.13 31.84
N GLN A 46 2.89 48.44 30.70
CA GLN A 46 1.86 48.25 29.71
C GLN A 46 1.44 46.79 29.73
N HIS A 47 0.30 46.57 30.37
CA HIS A 47 -0.56 45.45 30.00
C HIS A 47 -0.73 45.56 28.47
N VAL A 48 -0.56 44.45 27.76
CA VAL A 48 -0.81 44.36 26.30
C VAL A 48 -2.30 44.58 26.07
N GLN A 49 -2.75 45.82 26.22
CA GLN A 49 -4.02 46.29 25.75
C GLN A 49 -3.78 46.52 24.27
N ALA A 50 -4.26 45.60 23.44
CA ALA A 50 -4.13 45.67 21.99
C ALA A 50 -4.36 47.11 21.55
N ASP A 51 -3.30 47.77 21.10
CA ASP A 51 -3.36 49.19 20.76
C ASP A 51 -4.51 49.36 19.75
N PRO A 52 -5.40 50.34 19.92
CA PRO A 52 -6.45 50.61 18.93
C PRO A 52 -5.87 50.79 17.51
N GLN A 53 -4.62 51.27 17.42
CA GLN A 53 -3.85 51.35 16.18
C GLN A 53 -3.40 49.98 15.64
N GLN A 54 -3.05 49.02 16.49
CA GLN A 54 -2.74 47.64 16.07
C GLN A 54 -3.99 46.93 15.56
N MET A 55 -5.16 47.12 16.19
CA MET A 55 -6.42 46.58 15.66
C MET A 55 -6.78 47.17 14.29
N ALA A 56 -6.60 48.48 14.09
CA ALA A 56 -6.85 49.12 12.81
C ALA A 56 -5.87 48.64 11.72
N MET A 57 -4.60 48.44 12.07
CA MET A 57 -3.57 47.87 11.18
C MET A 57 -3.93 46.42 10.81
N GLN A 58 -4.42 45.63 11.76
CA GLN A 58 -4.77 44.22 11.58
C GLN A 58 -6.00 44.06 10.68
N GLN A 59 -7.03 44.91 10.85
CA GLN A 59 -8.19 44.95 9.95
C GLN A 59 -7.80 45.34 8.52
N ALA A 60 -6.89 46.32 8.35
CA ALA A 60 -6.40 46.70 7.03
C ALA A 60 -5.57 45.58 6.38
N LEU A 61 -4.84 44.80 7.18
CA LEU A 61 -4.10 43.63 6.71
C LEU A 61 -5.05 42.51 6.27
N ASP A 62 -6.06 42.19 7.07
CA ASP A 62 -7.09 41.19 6.74
C ASP A 62 -7.85 41.57 5.47
N GLN A 63 -8.16 42.85 5.26
CA GLN A 63 -8.80 43.32 4.03
C GLN A 63 -7.93 43.05 2.79
N ARG A 64 -6.60 43.11 2.92
CA ARG A 64 -5.64 42.82 1.84
C ARG A 64 -5.39 41.33 1.67
N LEU A 65 -5.46 40.55 2.74
CA LEU A 65 -5.26 39.10 2.73
C LEU A 65 -6.53 38.31 2.40
N ALA A 66 -7.72 38.93 2.47
CA ALA A 66 -9.00 38.34 2.08
C ALA A 66 -8.97 37.60 0.72
N PRO A 67 -8.44 38.17 -0.38
CA PRO A 67 -8.35 37.45 -1.65
C PRO A 67 -7.39 36.25 -1.61
N VAL A 68 -6.31 36.34 -0.83
CA VAL A 68 -5.35 35.22 -0.65
C VAL A 68 -6.01 34.10 0.16
N GLN A 69 -6.79 34.45 1.18
CA GLN A 69 -7.51 33.49 2.02
C GLN A 69 -8.62 32.78 1.21
N GLN A 70 -9.31 33.50 0.32
CA GLN A 70 -10.25 32.92 -0.65
C GLN A 70 -9.56 31.99 -1.65
N MET A 71 -8.40 32.37 -2.17
CA MET A 71 -7.61 31.50 -3.05
C MET A 71 -7.16 30.22 -2.33
N LEU A 72 -6.68 30.34 -1.09
CA LEU A 72 -6.21 29.20 -0.30
C LEU A 72 -7.34 28.20 -0.01
N THR A 73 -8.51 28.71 0.39
CA THR A 73 -9.70 27.87 0.61
C THR A 73 -10.16 27.19 -0.68
N GLN A 74 -10.18 27.91 -1.81
CA GLN A 74 -10.54 27.33 -3.10
C GLN A 74 -9.52 26.27 -3.55
N PHE A 75 -8.21 26.50 -3.36
CA PHE A 75 -7.16 25.53 -3.66
C PHE A 75 -7.28 24.28 -2.80
N GLN A 76 -7.51 24.43 -1.50
CA GLN A 76 -7.66 23.31 -0.58
C GLN A 76 -8.91 22.48 -0.92
N GLN A 77 -10.00 23.14 -1.29
CA GLN A 77 -11.23 22.49 -1.73
C GLN A 77 -11.04 21.75 -3.08
N ALA A 78 -10.32 22.36 -4.02
CA ALA A 78 -9.96 21.74 -5.30
C ALA A 78 -9.07 20.49 -5.11
N GLN A 79 -8.09 20.56 -4.20
CA GLN A 79 -7.21 19.44 -3.89
C GLN A 79 -7.97 18.27 -3.26
N LEU A 80 -8.89 18.54 -2.33
CA LEU A 80 -9.80 17.53 -1.76
C LEU A 80 -10.71 16.92 -2.83
N ALA A 81 -11.31 17.74 -3.69
CA ALA A 81 -12.16 17.26 -4.78
C ALA A 81 -11.38 16.43 -5.82
N GLN A 82 -10.10 16.74 -6.04
CA GLN A 82 -9.24 15.97 -6.92
C GLN A 82 -8.87 14.62 -6.31
N GLN A 83 -8.48 14.57 -5.03
CA GLN A 83 -8.24 13.30 -4.34
C GLN A 83 -9.48 12.41 -4.33
N GLN A 84 -10.65 12.97 -4.05
CA GLN A 84 -11.91 12.21 -4.08
C GLN A 84 -12.23 11.67 -5.48
N ARG A 85 -12.03 12.46 -6.54
CA ARG A 85 -12.23 11.99 -7.92
C ARG A 85 -11.31 10.84 -8.29
N VAL A 86 -10.02 10.96 -8.01
CA VAL A 86 -9.04 9.89 -8.27
C VAL A 86 -9.39 8.63 -7.49
N ALA A 87 -9.79 8.78 -6.21
CA ALA A 87 -10.21 7.64 -5.39
C ALA A 87 -11.48 6.97 -5.97
N GLN A 88 -12.48 7.74 -6.40
CA GLN A 88 -13.71 7.21 -6.99
C GLN A 88 -13.47 6.53 -8.35
N GLU A 89 -12.64 7.11 -9.22
CA GLU A 89 -12.27 6.50 -10.50
C GLU A 89 -11.52 5.17 -10.29
N ALA A 90 -10.56 5.15 -9.36
CA ALA A 90 -9.85 3.94 -9.00
C ALA A 90 -10.80 2.87 -8.41
N GLN A 91 -11.71 3.27 -7.52
CA GLN A 91 -12.71 2.36 -6.96
C GLN A 91 -13.67 1.80 -8.03
N GLY A 92 -14.10 2.64 -8.98
CA GLY A 92 -14.97 2.21 -10.08
C GLY A 92 -14.28 1.22 -11.03
N ALA A 93 -13.03 1.49 -11.40
CA ALA A 93 -12.24 0.59 -12.24
C ALA A 93 -11.97 -0.76 -11.55
N VAL A 94 -11.69 -0.73 -10.24
CA VAL A 94 -11.55 -1.95 -9.43
C VAL A 94 -12.87 -2.70 -9.36
N ALA A 95 -13.98 -2.04 -9.04
CA ALA A 95 -15.29 -2.69 -8.94
C ALA A 95 -15.69 -3.41 -10.25
N GLN A 96 -15.53 -2.75 -11.40
CA GLN A 96 -15.79 -3.36 -12.71
C GLN A 96 -14.89 -4.57 -13.00
N PHE A 97 -13.65 -4.53 -12.52
CA PHE A 97 -12.73 -5.66 -12.63
C PHE A 97 -13.14 -6.81 -11.70
N LEU A 98 -13.52 -6.51 -10.47
CA LEU A 98 -13.94 -7.51 -9.47
C LEU A 98 -15.24 -8.20 -9.85
N GLU A 99 -16.19 -7.52 -10.50
CA GLU A 99 -17.43 -8.14 -11.01
C GLU A 99 -17.17 -9.28 -12.01
N ARG A 100 -16.05 -9.19 -12.75
CA ARG A 100 -15.64 -10.22 -13.72
C ARG A 100 -14.78 -11.31 -13.09
N ALA A 101 -14.25 -11.08 -11.90
CA ALA A 101 -13.34 -11.98 -11.22
C ALA A 101 -14.12 -12.93 -10.30
N GLU A 102 -13.89 -14.24 -10.46
CA GLU A 102 -14.60 -15.27 -9.69
C GLU A 102 -14.44 -15.12 -8.16
N PHE A 103 -13.28 -14.63 -7.72
CA PHE A 103 -12.96 -14.39 -6.31
C PHE A 103 -12.84 -12.90 -5.98
N GLY A 104 -13.43 -12.01 -6.78
CA GLY A 104 -13.23 -10.57 -6.65
C GLY A 104 -13.59 -10.03 -5.25
N ASN A 105 -14.69 -10.50 -4.67
CA ASN A 105 -15.12 -10.07 -3.34
C ASN A 105 -14.20 -10.55 -2.22
N ASP A 106 -13.71 -11.78 -2.30
CA ASP A 106 -12.83 -12.36 -1.27
C ASP A 106 -11.45 -11.72 -1.29
N VAL A 107 -11.02 -11.27 -2.47
CA VAL A 107 -9.65 -10.81 -2.76
C VAL A 107 -9.53 -9.27 -2.74
N ARG A 108 -10.67 -8.57 -2.58
CA ARG A 108 -10.76 -7.10 -2.64
C ARG A 108 -9.86 -6.40 -1.62
N GLU A 109 -9.87 -6.86 -0.38
CA GLU A 109 -9.09 -6.24 0.69
C GLU A 109 -7.59 -6.46 0.47
N GLU A 110 -7.17 -7.68 0.12
CA GLU A 110 -5.77 -7.96 -0.16
C GLU A 110 -5.25 -7.23 -1.41
N MET A 111 -6.11 -7.00 -2.41
CA MET A 111 -5.77 -6.16 -3.55
C MET A 111 -5.55 -4.70 -3.15
N ALA A 112 -6.36 -4.16 -2.24
CA ALA A 112 -6.19 -2.80 -1.74
C ALA A 112 -4.85 -2.66 -1.01
N ASP A 113 -4.52 -3.61 -0.14
CA ASP A 113 -3.26 -3.62 0.60
C ASP A 113 -2.04 -3.72 -0.32
N LEU A 114 -2.11 -4.59 -1.35
CA LEU A 114 -1.03 -4.74 -2.33
C LEU A 114 -0.81 -3.48 -3.16
N LEU A 115 -1.89 -2.83 -3.62
CA LEU A 115 -1.82 -1.59 -4.38
C LEU A 115 -1.27 -0.44 -3.53
N GLU A 116 -1.71 -0.32 -2.28
CA GLU A 116 -1.19 0.68 -1.35
C GLU A 116 0.29 0.43 -1.05
N MET A 117 0.69 -0.82 -0.79
CA MET A 117 2.09 -1.17 -0.58
C MET A 117 2.94 -0.87 -1.81
N ALA A 118 2.43 -1.15 -3.01
CA ALA A 118 3.11 -0.89 -4.28
C ALA A 118 3.31 0.62 -4.50
N GLN A 119 2.28 1.44 -4.24
CA GLN A 119 2.35 2.90 -4.27
C GLN A 119 3.38 3.45 -3.27
N ARG A 120 3.38 2.96 -2.02
CA ARG A 120 4.36 3.34 -0.99
C ARG A 120 5.80 3.00 -1.39
N ARG A 121 6.01 1.91 -2.12
CA ARG A 121 7.32 1.49 -2.64
C ARG A 121 7.72 2.18 -3.95
N GLY A 122 6.88 3.06 -4.50
CA GLY A 122 7.12 3.72 -5.78
C GLY A 122 7.12 2.76 -6.99
N LYS A 123 6.55 1.56 -6.84
CA LYS A 123 6.40 0.60 -7.93
C LYS A 123 4.93 0.53 -8.33
N PRO A 124 4.51 1.12 -9.46
CA PRO A 124 3.12 1.01 -9.88
C PRO A 124 2.80 -0.46 -10.19
N MET A 125 1.83 -1.02 -9.47
CA MET A 125 1.32 -2.37 -9.71
C MET A 125 0.00 -2.27 -10.46
N THR A 126 -0.18 -3.09 -11.50
CA THR A 126 -1.44 -3.13 -12.25
C THR A 126 -2.51 -3.84 -11.43
N LEU A 127 -3.79 -3.51 -11.68
CA LEU A 127 -4.92 -4.19 -11.03
C LEU A 127 -4.91 -5.70 -11.25
N GLN A 128 -4.46 -6.14 -12.43
CA GLN A 128 -4.44 -7.54 -12.80
C GLN A 128 -3.33 -8.31 -12.08
N ASP A 129 -2.18 -7.67 -11.86
CA ASP A 129 -1.09 -8.28 -11.10
C ASP A 129 -1.41 -8.31 -9.61
N ALA A 130 -2.03 -7.25 -9.09
CA ALA A 130 -2.55 -7.21 -7.73
C ALA A 130 -3.55 -8.36 -7.50
N TYR A 131 -4.47 -8.59 -8.44
CA TYR A 131 -5.44 -9.70 -8.36
C TYR A 131 -4.77 -11.07 -8.33
N LYS A 132 -3.83 -11.34 -9.25
CA LYS A 132 -3.11 -12.63 -9.29
C LYS A 132 -2.37 -12.87 -7.98
N GLN A 133 -1.69 -11.86 -7.47
CA GLN A 133 -0.93 -11.97 -6.24
C GLN A 133 -1.83 -12.11 -5.01
N ALA A 134 -2.97 -11.41 -4.99
CA ALA A 134 -3.95 -11.52 -3.92
C ALA A 134 -4.65 -12.89 -3.93
N CYS A 135 -4.94 -13.49 -5.09
CA CYS A 135 -5.41 -14.89 -5.20
C CYS A 135 -4.43 -15.92 -4.62
N LEU A 136 -3.13 -15.63 -4.67
CA LEU A 136 -2.08 -16.49 -4.11
C LEU A 136 -1.91 -16.27 -2.60
N THR A 137 -2.20 -15.07 -2.13
CA THR A 137 -2.03 -14.66 -0.73
C THR A 137 -3.23 -15.06 0.12
N ASN A 138 -4.44 -15.00 -0.44
CA ASN A 138 -5.67 -15.38 0.25
C ASN A 138 -5.77 -16.91 0.36
N ASP A 139 -5.69 -17.43 1.60
CA ASP A 139 -5.71 -18.87 1.87
C ASP A 139 -7.00 -19.56 1.42
N ARG A 140 -8.16 -18.88 1.51
CA ARG A 140 -9.46 -19.46 1.12
C ARG A 140 -9.52 -19.68 -0.38
N VAL A 141 -9.15 -18.66 -1.15
CA VAL A 141 -9.12 -18.72 -2.62
C VAL A 141 -8.08 -19.74 -3.08
N ARG A 142 -6.90 -19.74 -2.45
CA ARG A 142 -5.85 -20.71 -2.73
C ARG A 142 -6.30 -22.15 -2.47
N ALA A 143 -7.03 -22.39 -1.39
CA ALA A 143 -7.56 -23.72 -1.07
C ALA A 143 -8.54 -24.22 -2.15
N VAL A 144 -9.46 -23.36 -2.61
CA VAL A 144 -10.42 -23.70 -3.68
C VAL A 144 -9.70 -23.98 -5.00
N LEU A 145 -8.72 -23.15 -5.37
CA LEU A 145 -7.91 -23.35 -6.57
C LEU A 145 -7.11 -24.66 -6.51
N MET A 146 -6.49 -24.97 -5.36
CA MET A 146 -5.79 -26.24 -5.15
C MET A 146 -6.75 -27.43 -5.17
N GLN A 147 -7.96 -27.30 -4.62
CA GLN A 147 -8.95 -28.36 -4.67
C GLN A 147 -9.39 -28.64 -6.10
N ARG A 148 -9.61 -27.60 -6.90
CA ARG A 148 -9.92 -27.73 -8.34
C ARG A 148 -8.79 -28.35 -9.14
N SER A 149 -7.54 -27.98 -8.87
CA SER A 149 -6.40 -28.57 -9.57
C SER A 149 -6.24 -30.07 -9.25
N LYS A 150 -6.38 -30.44 -7.97
CA LYS A 150 -6.38 -31.85 -7.53
C LYS A 150 -7.52 -32.64 -8.16
N ALA A 151 -8.75 -32.08 -8.19
CA ALA A 151 -9.90 -32.73 -8.82
C ALA A 151 -9.69 -32.95 -10.32
N LYS A 152 -9.15 -31.95 -11.04
CA LYS A 152 -8.82 -32.10 -12.47
C LYS A 152 -7.74 -33.15 -12.71
N GLN A 153 -6.69 -33.19 -11.91
CA GLN A 153 -5.63 -34.20 -12.02
C GLN A 153 -6.16 -35.61 -11.75
N ALA A 154 -6.98 -35.78 -10.72
CA ALA A 154 -7.63 -37.06 -10.44
C ALA A 154 -8.56 -37.47 -11.60
N GLN A 155 -9.32 -36.55 -12.17
CA GLN A 155 -10.21 -36.82 -13.29
C GLN A 155 -9.45 -37.27 -14.54
N VAL A 156 -8.34 -36.60 -14.90
CA VAL A 156 -7.49 -37.01 -16.03
C VAL A 156 -6.86 -38.38 -15.80
N GLY A 157 -6.35 -38.64 -14.59
CA GLY A 157 -5.80 -39.95 -14.23
C GLY A 157 -6.84 -41.08 -14.31
N THR A 158 -8.05 -40.84 -13.79
CA THR A 158 -9.15 -41.82 -13.87
C THR A 158 -9.65 -42.03 -15.29
N ALA A 159 -9.78 -40.99 -16.11
CA ALA A 159 -10.21 -41.11 -17.50
C ALA A 159 -9.18 -41.88 -18.34
N ALA A 160 -7.89 -41.62 -18.15
CA ALA A 160 -6.81 -42.37 -18.80
C ALA A 160 -6.82 -43.84 -18.37
N ALA A 161 -6.98 -44.12 -17.07
CA ALA A 161 -7.07 -45.48 -16.54
C ALA A 161 -8.31 -46.23 -17.04
N GLN A 162 -9.48 -45.56 -17.10
CA GLN A 162 -10.71 -46.13 -17.65
C GLN A 162 -10.58 -46.43 -19.13
N LYS A 163 -10.00 -45.52 -19.92
CA LYS A 163 -9.72 -45.72 -21.35
C LYS A 163 -8.75 -46.89 -21.58
N ALA A 164 -7.70 -47.00 -20.77
CA ALA A 164 -6.77 -48.12 -20.82
C ALA A 164 -7.46 -49.45 -20.47
N ARG A 165 -8.32 -49.47 -19.46
CA ARG A 165 -9.10 -50.66 -19.08
C ARG A 165 -10.06 -51.08 -20.19
N SER A 166 -10.79 -50.14 -20.80
CA SER A 166 -11.70 -50.47 -21.92
C SER A 166 -10.95 -51.00 -23.14
N ALA A 167 -9.78 -50.46 -23.46
CA ALA A 167 -8.95 -50.95 -24.55
C ALA A 167 -8.40 -52.36 -24.28
N ALA A 168 -7.95 -52.64 -23.05
CA ALA A 168 -7.46 -53.97 -22.66
C ALA A 168 -8.57 -55.04 -22.75
N VAL A 169 -9.81 -54.72 -22.37
CA VAL A 169 -10.95 -55.64 -22.52
C VAL A 169 -11.31 -55.88 -23.98
N GLN A 170 -11.15 -54.87 -24.86
CA GLN A 170 -11.37 -55.02 -26.30
C GLN A 170 -10.33 -55.95 -26.96
N VAL A 171 -9.10 -55.99 -26.46
CA VAL A 171 -8.06 -56.90 -26.95
C VAL A 171 -8.22 -58.32 -26.37
N SER A 172 -8.62 -58.46 -25.11
CA SER A 172 -8.76 -59.78 -24.45
C SER A 172 -10.04 -60.56 -24.84
N GLY A 173 -11.01 -59.91 -25.49
CA GLY A 173 -12.23 -60.55 -26.03
C GLY A 173 -12.12 -61.07 -27.46
N ALA A 174 -11.02 -60.76 -28.16
CA ALA A 174 -10.71 -61.34 -29.47
C ALA A 174 -9.75 -62.52 -29.27
N ALA A 175 -10.26 -63.75 -29.38
CA ALA A 175 -9.40 -64.91 -29.53
C ALA A 175 -8.50 -64.72 -30.77
N PRO A 176 -7.17 -64.92 -30.70
CA PRO A 176 -6.33 -64.82 -31.87
C PRO A 176 -6.44 -66.12 -32.66
N MET A 177 -7.36 -66.15 -33.62
CA MET A 177 -7.27 -67.05 -34.76
C MET A 177 -7.07 -66.17 -35.99
N GLY A 178 -5.81 -65.95 -36.36
CA GLY A 178 -5.49 -65.23 -37.59
C GLY A 178 -4.11 -64.58 -37.55
N ALA A 179 -3.15 -65.27 -38.14
CA ALA A 179 -1.80 -64.84 -38.52
C ALA A 179 -1.57 -63.31 -38.54
N LEU A 180 -0.81 -62.81 -37.57
CA LEU A 180 -0.21 -61.48 -37.66
C LEU A 180 1.18 -61.63 -38.28
N LYS A 181 1.27 -61.25 -39.56
CA LYS A 181 2.52 -60.78 -40.16
C LYS A 181 3.03 -59.64 -39.28
N GLN A 182 4.23 -59.83 -38.74
CA GLN A 182 4.89 -58.87 -37.90
C GLN A 182 5.65 -57.90 -38.81
N ASP A 183 5.12 -56.69 -39.00
CA ASP A 183 5.85 -55.64 -39.71
C ASP A 183 7.05 -55.22 -38.84
N ALA A 184 8.24 -55.35 -39.44
CA ALA A 184 9.51 -55.13 -38.79
C ALA A 184 9.63 -53.69 -38.28
N THR A 185 9.66 -53.52 -36.97
CA THR A 185 9.81 -52.21 -36.31
C THR A 185 11.28 -51.84 -36.08
N ASP A 186 12.20 -52.78 -36.30
CA ASP A 186 13.64 -52.59 -36.13
C ASP A 186 14.41 -53.05 -37.38
N VAL A 187 15.52 -52.36 -37.66
CA VAL A 187 16.36 -52.60 -38.85
C VAL A 187 16.87 -54.04 -38.91
N ARG A 188 17.16 -54.66 -37.75
CA ARG A 188 17.58 -56.07 -37.66
C ARG A 188 16.47 -57.01 -38.14
N SER A 189 15.23 -56.77 -37.72
CA SER A 189 14.06 -57.56 -38.10
C SER A 189 13.72 -57.41 -39.58
N ALA A 190 13.96 -56.21 -40.15
CA ALA A 190 13.79 -55.95 -41.58
C ALA A 190 14.83 -56.71 -42.43
N ILE A 191 16.06 -56.81 -41.95
CA ILE A 191 17.13 -57.55 -42.63
C ILE A 191 16.87 -59.06 -42.58
N GLU A 192 16.44 -59.59 -41.44
CA GLU A 192 16.08 -61.02 -41.31
C GLU A 192 14.90 -61.40 -42.22
N ALA A 193 13.88 -60.54 -42.31
CA ALA A 193 12.75 -60.75 -43.24
C ALA A 193 13.19 -60.70 -44.72
N ALA A 194 14.09 -59.78 -45.08
CA ALA A 194 14.61 -59.67 -46.44
C ALA A 194 15.44 -60.89 -46.86
N ILE A 195 16.28 -61.43 -45.95
CA ILE A 195 17.07 -62.64 -46.21
C ILE A 195 16.16 -63.85 -46.42
N ALA A 196 15.12 -64.00 -45.60
CA ALA A 196 14.14 -65.08 -45.72
C ALA A 196 13.34 -65.04 -47.04
N MET A 197 13.14 -63.86 -47.62
CA MET A 197 12.49 -63.71 -48.93
C MET A 197 13.44 -63.99 -50.11
N SER A 198 14.75 -63.81 -49.93
CA SER A 198 15.77 -64.03 -50.97
C SER A 198 16.26 -65.47 -51.06
N SER A 199 16.02 -66.32 -50.06
CA SER A 199 16.52 -67.70 -50.00
C SER A 199 15.55 -68.74 -50.57
N ARG A 200 14.75 -68.38 -51.58
CA ARG A 200 13.86 -69.30 -52.28
C ARG A 200 14.16 -69.32 -53.78
#